data_AF-A0A2M9T2Z2-F1
#
_entry.id   AF-A0A2M9T2Z2-F1
#
_cell.length_a   1.000
_cell.length_b   1.000
_cell.length_c   1.000
_cell.angle_alpha   90.00
_cell.angle_beta   90.00
_cell.angle_gamma   90.00
#
_symmetry.space_group_name_H-M   'P 1'
#
loop_
_entity.id
_entity.type
_entity.pdbx_description
1 polymer ?
#
loop_
_entity_poly.entity_id
_entity_poly.type
_entity_poly.pdbx_seq_one_letter_code
_entity_poly.pdbx_strand_id
1 'polypeptide(L)'
;MKKWGWLALLFFGFLIWQAWSIYGEAMAPKRSMAEHALARAREAVGLIDVKKVYTYYGDEAYTVFIGRTKQEKTDVVVWVPEKGGNVVVKRADSGISEAKARAILERDRRPQQIIDATLGMEKGVPLWELTYIDSEGRYSFYYLHFTDGAFLKRYSFQR
;
A
#
# COMPACT_ATOMS: atom_id res chain seq x y z
N MET A 1 51.87 -8.44 12.83
CA MET A 1 50.63 -8.74 12.04
C MET A 1 49.39 -7.91 12.45
N LYS A 2 49.45 -6.99 13.43
CA LYS A 2 48.31 -6.12 13.83
C LYS A 2 48.04 -4.90 12.93
N LYS A 3 48.95 -4.58 11.99
CA LYS A 3 48.87 -3.39 11.11
C LYS A 3 47.91 -3.55 9.92
N TRP A 4 47.19 -4.65 9.78
CA TRP A 4 46.20 -4.81 8.70
C TRP A 4 44.77 -4.77 9.23
N GLY A 5 44.57 -4.92 10.54
CA GLY A 5 43.24 -4.85 11.16
C GLY A 5 42.59 -3.47 10.99
N TRP A 6 43.34 -2.38 11.15
CA TRP A 6 42.83 -1.01 10.96
C TRP A 6 42.52 -0.69 9.49
N LEU A 7 43.30 -1.24 8.54
CA LEU A 7 43.01 -1.15 7.10
C LEU A 7 41.71 -1.89 6.74
N ALA A 8 41.50 -3.08 7.29
CA ALA A 8 40.25 -3.82 7.13
C ALA A 8 39.07 -3.04 7.75
N LEU A 9 39.24 -2.45 8.93
CA LEU A 9 38.20 -1.67 9.62
C LEU A 9 37.83 -0.41 8.83
N LEU A 10 38.81 0.30 8.28
CA LEU A 10 38.59 1.43 7.37
C LEU A 10 37.87 1.00 6.09
N PHE A 11 38.27 -0.13 5.50
CA PHE A 11 37.63 -0.67 4.30
C PHE A 11 36.16 -1.03 4.56
N PHE A 12 35.86 -1.73 5.65
CA PHE A 12 34.47 -2.03 6.04
C PHE A 12 33.67 -0.77 6.36
N GLY A 13 34.27 0.22 7.04
CA GLY A 13 33.62 1.52 7.27
C GLY A 13 33.27 2.24 5.98
N PHE A 14 34.17 2.22 5.00
CA PHE A 14 33.91 2.77 3.66
C PHE A 14 32.80 2.01 2.93
N LEU A 15 32.78 0.68 2.99
CA LEU A 15 31.71 -0.13 2.39
C LEU A 15 30.33 0.15 3.02
N ILE A 16 30.26 0.30 4.34
CA ILE A 16 29.01 0.62 5.05
C ILE A 16 28.51 2.00 4.63
N TRP A 17 29.41 2.99 4.56
CA TRP A 17 29.04 4.34 4.11
C TRP A 17 28.53 4.36 2.67
N GLN A 18 29.21 3.66 1.77
CA GLN A 18 28.77 3.53 0.37
C GLN A 18 27.42 2.84 0.25
N ALA A 19 27.22 1.73 0.98
CA ALA A 19 25.94 1.03 1.00
C ALA A 19 24.80 1.93 1.51
N TRP A 20 25.07 2.75 2.53
CA TRP A 20 24.10 3.71 3.06
C TRP A 20 23.77 4.82 2.04
N SER A 21 24.77 5.35 1.34
CA SER A 21 24.56 6.38 0.32
C SER A 21 23.71 5.87 -0.84
N ILE A 22 24.06 4.70 -1.39
CA ILE A 22 23.32 4.06 -2.49
C ILE A 22 21.89 3.75 -2.06
N TYR A 23 21.69 3.26 -0.83
CA TYR A 23 20.37 3.00 -0.29
C TYR A 23 19.52 4.28 -0.19
N GLY A 24 20.12 5.38 0.28
CA GLY A 24 19.46 6.68 0.38
C GLY A 24 19.01 7.22 -0.98
N GLU A 25 19.90 7.19 -1.97
CA GLU A 25 19.61 7.62 -3.34
C GLU A 25 18.55 6.75 -4.01
N ALA A 26 18.62 5.41 -3.84
CA ALA A 26 17.63 4.49 -4.37
C ALA A 26 16.23 4.69 -3.77
N MET A 27 16.15 5.18 -2.52
CA MET A 27 14.89 5.43 -1.81
C MET A 27 14.34 6.85 -2.01
N ALA A 28 15.15 7.81 -2.46
CA ALA A 28 14.72 9.20 -2.66
C ALA A 28 13.52 9.34 -3.62
N PRO A 29 13.44 8.63 -4.76
CA PRO A 29 12.28 8.69 -5.65
C PRO A 29 10.99 8.24 -4.96
N LYS A 30 11.03 7.12 -4.22
CA LYS A 30 9.85 6.61 -3.49
C LYS A 30 9.35 7.58 -2.42
N ARG A 31 10.26 8.22 -1.68
CA ARG A 31 9.90 9.24 -0.68
C ARG A 31 9.25 10.45 -1.33
N SER A 32 9.84 10.96 -2.41
CA SER A 32 9.29 12.07 -3.18
C SER A 32 7.89 11.75 -3.71
N MET A 33 7.66 10.55 -4.25
CA MET A 33 6.34 10.14 -4.74
C MET A 33 5.27 10.11 -3.64
N ALA A 34 5.59 9.58 -2.46
CA ALA A 34 4.68 9.56 -1.32
C ALA A 34 4.37 10.97 -0.79
N GLU A 35 5.38 11.85 -0.72
CA GLU A 35 5.21 13.25 -0.33
C GLU A 35 4.35 14.02 -1.33
N HIS A 36 4.58 13.81 -2.64
CA HIS A 36 3.74 14.37 -3.69
C HIS A 36 2.30 13.87 -3.60
N ALA A 37 2.08 12.57 -3.41
CA ALA A 37 0.75 12.01 -3.26
C ALA A 37 0.02 12.60 -2.04
N LEU A 38 0.72 12.76 -0.92
CA LEU A 38 0.18 13.39 0.28
C LEU A 38 -0.18 14.87 0.06
N ALA A 39 0.67 15.62 -0.65
CA ALA A 39 0.38 17.00 -1.00
C ALA A 39 -0.90 17.11 -1.84
N ARG A 40 -1.07 16.25 -2.85
CA ARG A 40 -2.28 16.19 -3.67
C ARG A 40 -3.52 15.80 -2.87
N ALA A 41 -3.40 14.86 -1.92
CA ALA A 41 -4.49 14.51 -1.02
C ALA A 41 -4.90 15.69 -0.13
N ARG A 42 -3.93 16.44 0.40
CA ARG A 42 -4.17 17.66 1.20
C ARG A 42 -4.85 18.75 0.40
N GLU A 43 -4.42 18.96 -0.84
CA GLU A 43 -5.03 19.93 -1.74
C GLU A 43 -6.48 19.56 -2.09
N ALA A 44 -6.74 18.27 -2.35
CA ALA A 44 -8.05 17.80 -2.76
C ALA A 44 -9.11 17.85 -1.63
N VAL A 45 -8.74 17.54 -0.38
CA VAL A 45 -9.73 17.36 0.71
C VAL A 45 -9.38 18.06 2.02
N GLY A 46 -8.25 18.74 2.11
CA GLY A 46 -7.77 19.32 3.36
C GLY A 46 -7.41 18.27 4.42
N LEU A 47 -6.78 17.16 4.00
CA LEU A 47 -6.39 16.06 4.88
C LEU A 47 -5.43 16.55 5.99
N ILE A 48 -5.85 16.48 7.24
CA ILE A 48 -5.06 16.99 8.38
C ILE A 48 -4.22 15.87 8.99
N ASP A 49 -4.84 14.71 9.15
CA ASP A 49 -4.31 13.60 9.94
C ASP A 49 -4.46 12.31 9.13
N VAL A 50 -3.33 11.65 8.90
CA VAL A 50 -3.25 10.41 8.12
C VAL A 50 -3.21 9.25 9.09
N LYS A 51 -4.24 8.41 9.07
CA LYS A 51 -4.33 7.22 9.92
C LYS A 51 -3.67 6.01 9.29
N LYS A 52 -3.85 5.84 7.98
CA LYS A 52 -3.29 4.70 7.25
C LYS A 52 -2.98 5.09 5.81
N VAL A 53 -1.93 4.45 5.28
CA VAL A 53 -1.49 4.61 3.89
C VAL A 53 -1.36 3.23 3.27
N TYR A 54 -1.81 3.12 2.03
CA TYR A 54 -1.63 1.94 1.20
C TYR A 54 -0.95 2.35 -0.10
N THR A 55 -0.16 1.43 -0.65
CA THR A 55 0.35 1.56 -2.00
C THR A 55 -0.12 0.36 -2.79
N TYR A 56 -0.85 0.63 -3.87
CA TYR A 56 -1.47 -0.37 -4.72
C TYR A 56 -0.81 -0.37 -6.09
N TYR A 57 -0.42 -1.54 -6.58
CA TYR A 57 0.29 -1.73 -7.85
C TYR A 57 -0.52 -2.63 -8.80
N GLY A 58 -1.72 -2.17 -9.19
CA GLY A 58 -2.53 -2.81 -10.23
C GLY A 58 -2.17 -2.33 -11.63
N ASP A 59 -3.18 -2.21 -12.51
CA ASP A 59 -3.03 -1.63 -13.86
C ASP A 59 -2.39 -0.21 -13.81
N GLU A 60 -2.77 0.55 -12.79
CA GLU A 60 -2.19 1.84 -12.44
C GLU A 60 -1.80 1.82 -10.95
N ALA A 61 -0.73 2.53 -10.63
CA ALA A 61 -0.28 2.65 -9.25
C ALA A 61 -1.03 3.77 -8.52
N TYR A 62 -1.49 3.47 -7.31
CA TYR A 62 -2.19 4.41 -6.44
C TYR A 62 -1.56 4.45 -5.06
N THR A 63 -1.44 5.65 -4.51
CA THR A 63 -1.29 5.82 -3.06
C THR A 63 -2.66 6.14 -2.48
N VAL A 64 -3.09 5.36 -1.48
CA VAL A 64 -4.40 5.51 -0.85
C VAL A 64 -4.22 5.93 0.61
N PHE A 65 -4.85 7.04 0.99
CA PHE A 65 -4.81 7.56 2.36
C PHE A 65 -6.16 7.37 3.03
N ILE A 66 -6.15 6.91 4.28
CA ILE A 66 -7.30 7.01 5.19
C ILE A 66 -6.97 8.05 6.25
N GLY A 67 -7.85 9.03 6.46
CA GLY A 67 -7.59 10.06 7.45
C GLY A 67 -8.71 11.06 7.65
N ARG A 68 -8.46 12.05 8.52
CA ARG A 68 -9.44 13.09 8.90
C ARG A 68 -9.23 14.36 8.09
N THR A 69 -10.33 15.02 7.76
CA THR A 69 -10.34 16.38 7.20
C THR A 69 -10.89 17.38 8.21
N LYS A 70 -10.77 18.68 7.94
CA LYS A 70 -11.37 19.73 8.80
C LYS A 70 -12.90 19.77 8.70
N GLN A 71 -13.43 19.33 7.56
CA GLN A 71 -14.83 19.53 7.17
C GLN A 71 -15.69 18.32 7.53
N GLU A 72 -15.14 17.11 7.39
CA GLU A 72 -15.89 15.87 7.60
C GLU A 72 -15.73 15.37 9.04
N LYS A 73 -16.84 14.88 9.61
CA LYS A 73 -16.81 14.20 10.93
C LYS A 73 -16.30 12.78 10.84
N THR A 74 -16.45 12.14 9.69
CA THR A 74 -15.97 10.78 9.42
C THR A 74 -14.65 10.85 8.66
N ASP A 75 -13.78 9.85 8.88
CA ASP A 75 -12.61 9.67 8.04
C ASP A 75 -13.00 9.56 6.56
N VAL A 76 -12.10 10.01 5.70
CA VAL A 76 -12.19 9.86 4.25
C VAL A 76 -11.11 8.91 3.76
N VAL A 77 -11.36 8.31 2.62
CA VAL A 77 -10.40 7.53 1.85
C VAL A 77 -10.09 8.30 0.57
N VAL A 78 -8.81 8.51 0.29
CA VAL A 78 -8.32 9.34 -0.81
C VAL A 78 -7.40 8.51 -1.68
N TRP A 79 -7.82 8.21 -2.91
CA TRP A 79 -7.02 7.50 -3.90
C TRP A 79 -6.32 8.51 -4.80
N VAL A 80 -4.99 8.51 -4.76
CA VAL A 80 -4.14 9.40 -5.55
C VAL A 80 -3.39 8.59 -6.59
N PRO A 81 -3.69 8.76 -7.90
CA PRO A 81 -2.94 8.08 -8.96
C PRO A 81 -1.52 8.63 -9.04
N GLU A 82 -0.52 7.73 -9.10
CA GLU A 82 0.89 8.10 -9.12
C GLU A 82 1.30 8.82 -10.41
N LYS A 83 0.73 8.43 -11.56
CA LYS A 83 1.04 8.99 -12.89
C LYS A 83 0.31 10.31 -13.19
N GLY A 84 -0.33 10.93 -12.19
CA GLY A 84 -1.22 12.07 -12.40
C GLY A 84 -2.66 11.64 -12.71
N GLY A 85 -3.56 12.62 -12.88
CA GLY A 85 -5.00 12.38 -13.03
C GLY A 85 -5.81 12.73 -11.79
N ASN A 86 -7.12 12.49 -11.82
CA ASN A 86 -8.03 12.97 -10.78
C ASN A 86 -7.90 12.17 -9.48
N VAL A 87 -7.85 12.89 -8.36
CA VAL A 87 -7.92 12.29 -7.02
C VAL A 87 -9.36 11.85 -6.77
N VAL A 88 -9.54 10.61 -6.32
CA VAL A 88 -10.87 10.10 -5.95
C VAL A 88 -11.00 10.10 -4.43
N VAL A 89 -12.15 10.56 -3.94
CA VAL A 89 -12.42 10.71 -2.52
C VAL A 89 -13.75 10.03 -2.19
N LYS A 90 -13.75 9.22 -1.14
CA LYS A 90 -14.97 8.61 -0.56
C LYS A 90 -14.92 8.73 0.95
N ARG A 91 -16.09 8.66 1.59
CA ARG A 91 -16.13 8.51 3.05
C ARG A 91 -15.69 7.10 3.43
N ALA A 92 -14.91 6.95 4.49
CA ALA A 92 -14.47 5.64 4.95
C ALA A 92 -15.63 4.72 5.37
N ASP A 93 -16.74 5.30 5.84
CA ASP A 93 -17.96 4.56 6.20
C ASP A 93 -18.86 4.24 5.00
N SER A 94 -18.53 4.70 3.79
CA SER A 94 -19.26 4.36 2.56
C SER A 94 -18.80 3.04 1.92
N GLY A 95 -17.86 2.34 2.56
CA GLY A 95 -17.37 1.04 2.12
C GLY A 95 -17.00 0.13 3.27
N ILE A 96 -16.61 -1.10 2.92
CA ILE A 96 -16.21 -2.12 3.87
C ILE A 96 -14.83 -1.81 4.45
N SER A 97 -14.68 -2.08 5.75
CA SER A 97 -13.40 -1.98 6.43
C SER A 97 -12.46 -3.12 6.05
N GLU A 98 -11.17 -2.96 6.33
CA GLU A 98 -10.17 -4.03 6.15
C GLU A 98 -10.56 -5.31 6.90
N ALA A 99 -11.04 -5.16 8.14
CA ALA A 99 -11.49 -6.29 8.96
C ALA A 99 -12.66 -7.02 8.29
N LYS A 100 -13.60 -6.29 7.68
CA LYS A 100 -14.71 -6.88 6.95
C LYS A 100 -14.23 -7.58 5.68
N ALA A 101 -13.29 -6.99 4.94
CA ALA A 101 -12.69 -7.60 3.75
C ALA A 101 -11.97 -8.92 4.09
N ARG A 102 -11.18 -8.94 5.17
CA ARG A 102 -10.53 -10.15 5.69
C ARG A 102 -11.55 -11.21 6.11
N ALA A 103 -12.61 -10.83 6.83
CA ALA A 103 -13.67 -11.76 7.23
C ALA A 103 -14.41 -12.38 6.02
N ILE A 104 -14.63 -11.60 4.95
CA ILE A 104 -15.20 -12.11 3.69
C ILE A 104 -14.26 -13.16 3.08
N LEU A 105 -12.96 -12.88 3.01
CA LEU A 105 -11.97 -13.84 2.51
C LEU A 105 -11.95 -15.13 3.33
N GLU A 106 -11.94 -15.03 4.66
CA GLU A 106 -11.93 -16.19 5.56
C GLU A 106 -13.14 -17.08 5.31
N ARG A 107 -14.34 -16.48 5.22
CA ARG A 107 -15.58 -17.18 4.95
C ARG A 107 -15.56 -17.87 3.57
N ASP A 108 -15.16 -17.13 2.53
CA ASP A 108 -15.30 -17.57 1.14
C ASP A 108 -14.21 -18.57 0.71
N ARG A 109 -12.99 -18.41 1.25
CA ARG A 109 -11.80 -19.10 0.74
C ARG A 109 -11.10 -19.97 1.78
N ARG A 110 -11.36 -19.78 3.08
CA ARG A 110 -10.69 -20.51 4.18
C ARG A 110 -9.17 -20.60 3.97
N PRO A 111 -8.50 -19.45 3.84
CA PRO A 111 -7.08 -19.41 3.53
C PRO A 111 -6.27 -20.09 4.65
N GLN A 112 -5.15 -20.71 4.28
CA GLN A 112 -4.20 -21.20 5.29
C GLN A 112 -3.60 -20.02 6.06
N GLN A 113 -3.34 -18.92 5.35
CA GLN A 113 -2.79 -17.70 5.91
C GLN A 113 -3.24 -16.50 5.08
N ILE A 114 -3.68 -15.43 5.75
CA ILE A 114 -3.85 -14.12 5.11
C ILE A 114 -2.56 -13.34 5.28
N ILE A 115 -2.02 -12.83 4.18
CA ILE A 115 -0.74 -12.14 4.13
C ILE A 115 -0.96 -10.64 4.23
N ASP A 116 -1.83 -10.09 3.38
CA ASP A 116 -2.04 -8.65 3.31
C ASP A 116 -3.46 -8.28 2.85
N ALA A 117 -3.84 -7.04 3.13
CA ALA A 117 -5.07 -6.43 2.65
C ALA A 117 -4.80 -4.96 2.30
N THR A 118 -4.89 -4.65 1.01
CA THR A 118 -4.48 -3.37 0.44
C THR A 118 -5.66 -2.69 -0.24
N LEU A 119 -5.94 -1.43 0.14
CA LEU A 119 -6.88 -0.60 -0.61
C LEU A 119 -6.25 -0.12 -1.90
N GLY A 120 -6.99 -0.25 -2.98
CA GLY A 120 -6.56 0.08 -4.33
C GLY A 120 -7.70 0.59 -5.20
N MET A 121 -7.36 0.78 -6.47
CA MET A 121 -8.32 1.17 -7.50
C MET A 121 -7.87 0.60 -8.84
N GLU A 122 -8.82 0.02 -9.58
CA GLU A 122 -8.60 -0.39 -10.96
C GLU A 122 -9.70 0.17 -11.84
N LYS A 123 -9.33 0.79 -12.97
CA LYS A 123 -10.29 1.32 -13.96
C LYS A 123 -11.39 2.19 -13.33
N GLY A 124 -11.01 3.00 -12.34
CA GLY A 124 -11.91 3.89 -11.60
C GLY A 124 -12.76 3.22 -10.52
N VAL A 125 -12.59 1.92 -10.27
CA VAL A 125 -13.33 1.15 -9.27
C VAL A 125 -12.49 0.98 -8.00
N PRO A 126 -12.87 1.59 -6.87
CA PRO A 126 -12.20 1.37 -5.59
C PRO A 126 -12.40 -0.07 -5.10
N LEU A 127 -11.34 -0.70 -4.61
CA LEU A 127 -11.34 -2.10 -4.23
C LEU A 127 -10.39 -2.41 -3.09
N TRP A 128 -10.62 -3.56 -2.46
CA TRP A 128 -9.66 -4.25 -1.61
C TRP A 128 -8.99 -5.37 -2.40
N GLU A 129 -7.66 -5.39 -2.41
CA GLU A 129 -6.85 -6.54 -2.82
C GLU A 129 -6.42 -7.30 -1.56
N LEU A 130 -6.81 -8.56 -1.47
CA LEU A 130 -6.42 -9.44 -0.37
C LEU A 130 -5.44 -10.49 -0.88
N THR A 131 -4.33 -10.61 -0.19
CA THR A 131 -3.25 -11.52 -0.56
C THR A 131 -3.17 -12.64 0.48
N TYR A 132 -3.15 -13.89 0.03
CA TYR A 132 -3.27 -15.05 0.93
C TYR A 132 -2.62 -16.31 0.37
N ILE A 133 -2.33 -17.26 1.26
CA ILE A 133 -1.95 -18.64 0.91
C ILE A 133 -3.22 -19.49 0.90
N ASP A 134 -3.52 -20.10 -0.25
CA ASP A 134 -4.68 -20.98 -0.40
C ASP A 134 -4.44 -22.39 0.19
N SER A 135 -5.46 -23.25 0.15
CA SER A 135 -5.38 -24.62 0.66
C SER A 135 -4.36 -25.50 -0.05
N GLU A 136 -3.93 -25.12 -1.25
CA GLU A 136 -2.91 -25.82 -2.05
C GLU A 136 -1.50 -25.22 -1.81
N GLY A 137 -1.36 -24.26 -0.90
CA GLY A 137 -0.10 -23.60 -0.61
C GLY A 137 0.34 -22.61 -1.68
N ARG A 138 -0.58 -22.12 -2.52
CA ARG A 138 -0.31 -21.13 -3.57
C ARG A 138 -0.55 -19.72 -3.08
N TYR A 139 0.29 -18.81 -3.56
CA TYR A 139 0.10 -17.38 -3.39
C TYR A 139 -1.06 -16.91 -4.27
N SER A 140 -2.09 -16.37 -3.64
CA SER A 140 -3.36 -16.01 -4.28
C SER A 140 -3.81 -14.60 -3.91
N PHE A 141 -4.54 -13.98 -4.83
CA PHE A 141 -5.09 -12.63 -4.71
C PHE A 141 -6.59 -12.67 -4.89
N TYR A 142 -7.32 -12.00 -4.01
CA TYR A 142 -8.78 -11.93 -4.01
C TYR A 142 -9.23 -10.47 -3.95
N TYR A 143 -10.02 -10.05 -4.92
CA TYR A 143 -10.41 -8.65 -5.07
C TYR A 143 -11.87 -8.47 -4.71
N LEU A 144 -12.13 -7.51 -3.84
CA LEU A 144 -13.46 -7.17 -3.36
C LEU A 144 -13.75 -5.70 -3.66
N HIS A 145 -14.97 -5.40 -4.08
CA HIS A 145 -15.42 -4.03 -4.26
C HIS A 145 -15.44 -3.29 -2.92
N PHE A 146 -14.92 -2.06 -2.88
CA PHE A 146 -14.82 -1.30 -1.64
C PHE A 146 -16.20 -1.02 -1.03
N THR A 147 -17.23 -0.71 -1.83
CA THR A 147 -18.52 -0.24 -1.32
C THR A 147 -19.28 -1.32 -0.55
N ASP A 148 -19.33 -2.53 -1.06
CA ASP A 148 -20.23 -3.59 -0.58
C ASP A 148 -19.52 -4.92 -0.31
N GLY A 149 -18.25 -5.05 -0.67
CA GLY A 149 -17.51 -6.30 -0.57
C GLY A 149 -17.91 -7.34 -1.61
N ALA A 150 -18.53 -6.93 -2.71
CA ALA A 150 -18.83 -7.84 -3.82
C ALA A 150 -17.53 -8.39 -4.42
N PHE A 151 -17.53 -9.69 -4.73
CA PHE A 151 -16.41 -10.34 -5.39
C PHE A 151 -16.19 -9.76 -6.79
N LEU A 152 -14.95 -9.35 -7.09
CA LEU A 152 -14.57 -8.83 -8.40
C LEU A 152 -13.85 -9.89 -9.22
N LYS A 153 -12.72 -10.39 -8.70
CA LYS A 153 -11.84 -11.32 -9.41
C LYS A 153 -10.88 -12.02 -8.44
N ARG A 154 -10.22 -13.07 -8.94
CA ARG A 154 -9.20 -13.82 -8.20
C ARG A 154 -8.09 -14.27 -9.15
N TYR A 155 -6.86 -14.24 -8.66
CA TYR A 155 -5.71 -14.87 -9.33
C TYR A 155 -4.98 -15.79 -8.34
N SER A 156 -4.38 -16.85 -8.85
CA SER A 156 -3.54 -17.76 -8.07
C SER A 156 -2.32 -18.09 -8.92
N PHE A 157 -1.13 -17.90 -8.38
CA PHE A 157 0.10 -18.27 -9.07
C PHE A 157 0.38 -19.76 -8.85
N GLN A 158 0.58 -20.49 -9.94
CA GLN A 158 1.09 -21.85 -9.85
C GLN A 158 2.55 -21.82 -9.39
N ARG A 159 2.96 -22.84 -8.64
CA ARG A 159 4.36 -23.06 -8.31
C ARG A 159 5.15 -23.49 -9.53
#